data_AF-A0A093GTF2-F1
#
_entry.id   AF-A0A093GTF2-F1
#
_cell.length_a   1.000
_cell.length_b   1.000
_cell.length_c   1.000
_cell.angle_alpha   90.00
_cell.angle_beta   90.00
_cell.angle_gamma   90.00
#
_symmetry.space_group_name_H-M   'P 1'
#
loop_
_entity.id
_entity.type
_entity.pdbx_description
1 polymer ?
#
loop_
_entity_poly.entity_id
_entity_poly.type
_entity_poly.pdbx_seq_one_letter_code
_entity_poly.pdbx_strand_id
1 'polypeptide(L)'
;DDTPHVPNEKLGEEKVLHIIENLTSLIKETFPDTKVYAAMGNHDFHPKNQFPGKENRIYNRTAELWHPWLNEASIPLFRAGAFYSEKLPSPRTRGRMVVLNTNLYYDQNDETAGEEDPGGQFQWLEETLTSASRADEMVFIVGHVPPGFFEKKRGKPWFRSGFNERYLKIVQKHHRVISAQFFGHHHTDSFRMFYSDAGSPINVMFLAPGVTPWKTTLPGVNNGANNPGIRVIDYDPDTLQVLDMVTYYLNLTHANMVASAWEEEVPAWEEEYRLTEAFQVPDGSVSSMQTVLEKMSKDPRCLQQYYEFNSVRYDLTPCDEACRVDHICAIREVDFTKYDECVKTSSSASAIVGVWLIFLCLFLGLLSPQQ
;
A
#
# COMPACT_ATOMS: atom_id res chain seq x y z
N ASP A 1 1.91 -3.03 11.92
CA ASP A 1 1.75 -4.47 11.62
C ASP A 1 3.00 -5.15 12.09
N ASP A 2 2.98 -5.40 13.38
CA ASP A 2 4.17 -5.52 14.21
C ASP A 2 4.38 -6.98 14.60
N THR A 3 3.28 -7.73 14.68
CA THR A 3 3.26 -9.07 15.28
C THR A 3 3.42 -10.17 14.23
N PRO A 4 3.94 -11.36 14.61
CA PRO A 4 4.27 -12.41 13.66
C PRO A 4 3.01 -13.09 13.08
N HIS A 5 3.19 -13.73 11.93
CA HIS A 5 2.16 -14.52 11.26
C HIS A 5 1.99 -15.89 11.93
N VAL A 6 1.34 -15.92 13.10
CA VAL A 6 1.07 -17.14 13.88
C VAL A 6 -0.43 -17.32 14.15
N PRO A 7 -0.88 -18.53 14.53
CA PRO A 7 -2.24 -18.75 15.03
C PRO A 7 -2.53 -17.92 16.30
N ASN A 8 -3.79 -17.51 16.49
CA ASN A 8 -4.21 -16.66 17.61
C ASN A 8 -3.89 -17.29 18.98
N GLU A 9 -3.95 -18.62 19.08
CA GLU A 9 -3.68 -19.36 20.32
C GLU A 9 -2.22 -19.23 20.79
N LYS A 10 -1.30 -18.84 19.89
CA LYS A 10 0.11 -18.63 20.21
C LYS A 10 0.44 -17.18 20.57
N LEU A 11 -0.46 -16.24 20.26
CA LEU A 11 -0.24 -14.80 20.40
C LEU A 11 -1.47 -14.12 21.03
N GLY A 12 -1.49 -14.08 22.36
CA GLY A 12 -2.53 -13.39 23.14
C GLY A 12 -2.34 -11.88 23.21
N GLU A 13 -3.37 -11.18 23.68
CA GLU A 13 -3.43 -9.71 23.77
C GLU A 13 -2.20 -9.06 24.44
N GLU A 14 -1.75 -9.58 25.58
CA GLU A 14 -0.56 -9.02 26.27
C GLU A 14 0.70 -9.12 25.43
N LYS A 15 0.87 -10.19 24.63
CA LYS A 15 2.01 -10.33 23.73
C LYS A 15 1.92 -9.35 22.56
N VAL A 16 0.72 -9.12 22.04
CA VAL A 16 0.49 -8.10 21.01
C VAL A 16 0.90 -6.73 21.53
N LEU A 17 0.38 -6.31 22.69
CA LEU A 17 0.72 -5.03 23.30
C LEU A 17 2.21 -4.89 23.61
N HIS A 18 2.86 -5.95 24.09
CA HIS A 18 4.30 -5.95 24.36
C HIS A 18 5.13 -5.76 23.08
N ILE A 19 4.73 -6.37 21.96
CA ILE A 19 5.43 -6.19 20.67
C ILE A 19 5.27 -4.75 20.16
N ILE A 20 4.05 -4.20 20.24
CA ILE A 20 3.77 -2.80 19.87
C ILE A 20 4.62 -1.85 20.74
N GLU A 21 4.70 -2.09 22.05
CA GLU A 21 5.52 -1.32 23.00
C GLU A 21 7.01 -1.39 22.64
N ASN A 22 7.52 -2.57 22.30
CA ASN A 22 8.92 -2.77 21.93
C ASN A 22 9.29 -1.96 20.68
N LEU A 23 8.52 -2.09 19.59
CA LEU A 23 8.76 -1.32 18.36
C LEU A 23 8.57 0.19 18.59
N THR A 24 7.55 0.58 19.36
CA THR A 24 7.34 1.99 19.74
C THR A 24 8.55 2.54 20.48
N SER A 25 9.12 1.77 21.42
CA SER A 25 10.29 2.18 22.20
C SER A 25 11.53 2.30 21.32
N LEU A 26 11.79 1.33 20.44
CA LEU A 26 12.89 1.37 19.48
C LEU A 26 12.83 2.63 18.59
N ILE A 27 11.64 2.97 18.07
CA ILE A 27 11.45 4.17 17.23
C ILE A 27 11.73 5.44 18.04
N LYS A 28 11.23 5.53 19.28
CA LYS A 28 11.48 6.68 20.16
C LYS A 28 12.95 6.83 20.53
N GLU A 29 13.65 5.73 20.79
CA GLU A 29 15.08 5.73 21.11
C GLU A 29 15.93 6.16 19.91
N THR A 30 15.56 5.70 18.70
CA THR A 30 16.29 5.99 17.47
C THR A 30 16.01 7.41 16.95
N PHE A 31 14.78 7.89 17.10
CA PHE A 31 14.32 9.18 16.58
C PHE A 31 13.58 10.01 17.66
N PRO A 32 14.28 10.46 18.71
CA PRO A 32 13.65 11.05 19.90
C PRO A 32 12.91 12.36 19.62
N ASP A 33 13.38 13.15 18.64
CA ASP A 33 12.83 14.46 18.31
C ASP A 33 11.89 14.44 17.09
N THR A 34 11.58 13.25 16.56
CA THR A 34 10.78 13.10 15.34
C THR A 34 9.32 12.84 15.67
N LYS A 35 8.42 13.65 15.10
CA LYS A 35 6.97 13.36 15.14
C LYS A 35 6.68 12.14 14.28
N VAL A 36 6.06 11.12 14.88
CA VAL A 36 5.63 9.90 14.19
C VAL A 36 4.11 9.90 14.04
N TYR A 37 3.63 9.54 12.84
CA TYR A 37 2.21 9.32 12.59
C TYR A 37 2.01 7.83 12.36
N ALA A 38 1.54 7.11 13.39
CA ALA A 38 1.42 5.66 13.39
C ALA A 38 -0.04 5.22 13.15
N ALA A 39 -0.22 4.26 12.24
CA ALA A 39 -1.47 3.53 12.00
C ALA A 39 -1.34 2.09 12.48
N MET A 40 -2.39 1.53 13.09
CA MET A 40 -2.40 0.11 13.45
C MET A 40 -2.63 -0.77 12.21
N GLY A 41 -1.93 -1.90 12.13
CA GLY A 41 -2.17 -2.94 11.14
C GLY A 41 -3.04 -4.09 11.66
N ASN A 42 -3.49 -4.97 10.76
CA ASN A 42 -4.49 -5.98 11.09
C ASN A 42 -3.96 -7.07 12.05
N HIS A 43 -2.64 -7.23 12.17
CA HIS A 43 -1.98 -8.08 13.16
C HIS A 43 -1.73 -7.39 14.51
N ASP A 44 -2.01 -6.09 14.65
CA ASP A 44 -1.78 -5.33 15.89
C ASP A 44 -2.97 -5.45 16.87
N PHE A 45 -3.66 -6.59 16.84
CA PHE A 45 -4.84 -6.86 17.66
C PHE A 45 -4.97 -8.34 17.98
N HIS A 46 -5.71 -8.65 19.05
CA HIS A 46 -6.03 -10.01 19.44
C HIS A 46 -7.54 -10.19 19.68
N PRO A 47 -8.20 -11.15 19.00
CA PRO A 47 -7.69 -11.96 17.89
C PRO A 47 -7.33 -11.10 16.66
N LYS A 48 -6.36 -11.53 15.84
CA LYS A 48 -5.96 -10.73 14.66
C LYS A 48 -7.15 -10.44 13.74
N ASN A 49 -7.08 -9.30 13.05
CA ASN A 49 -8.10 -8.75 12.16
C ASN A 49 -9.39 -8.24 12.83
N GLN A 50 -9.71 -8.65 14.06
CA GLN A 50 -11.02 -8.38 14.69
C GLN A 50 -11.06 -6.99 15.36
N PHE A 51 -10.85 -5.93 14.57
CA PHE A 51 -10.86 -4.55 15.05
C PHE A 51 -12.29 -4.03 15.22
N PRO A 52 -12.75 -3.68 16.43
CA PRO A 52 -14.09 -3.14 16.62
C PRO A 52 -14.20 -1.66 16.24
N GLY A 53 -15.36 -1.23 15.73
CA GLY A 53 -15.70 0.18 15.48
C GLY A 53 -16.06 0.98 16.75
N LYS A 54 -15.45 0.65 17.90
CA LYS A 54 -15.73 1.23 19.22
C LYS A 54 -14.50 1.10 20.12
N GLU A 55 -14.52 1.80 21.25
CA GLU A 55 -13.44 1.77 22.23
C GLU A 55 -13.09 0.33 22.67
N ASN A 56 -11.79 0.07 22.80
CA ASN A 56 -11.25 -1.22 23.20
C ASN A 56 -9.98 -1.04 24.04
N ARG A 57 -9.67 -2.03 24.89
CA ARG A 57 -8.46 -2.05 25.73
C ARG A 57 -7.18 -1.88 24.92
N ILE A 58 -7.04 -2.54 23.77
CA ILE A 58 -5.85 -2.44 22.94
C ILE A 58 -5.69 -1.00 22.43
N TYR A 59 -6.77 -0.34 21.98
CA TYR A 59 -6.71 1.06 21.55
C TYR A 59 -6.29 1.99 22.69
N ASN A 60 -6.82 1.76 23.90
CA ASN A 60 -6.48 2.55 25.08
C ASN A 60 -5.00 2.41 25.47
N ARG A 61 -4.48 1.18 25.48
CA ARG A 61 -3.07 0.91 25.79
C ARG A 61 -2.13 1.43 24.71
N THR A 62 -2.48 1.25 23.44
CA THR A 62 -1.70 1.82 22.32
C THR A 62 -1.73 3.35 22.33
N ALA A 63 -2.85 3.99 22.70
CA ALA A 63 -2.90 5.44 22.87
C ALA A 63 -1.95 5.94 23.98
N GLU A 64 -1.80 5.18 25.08
CA GLU A 64 -0.82 5.50 26.13
C GLU A 64 0.61 5.39 25.60
N LEU A 65 0.91 4.32 24.85
CA LEU A 65 2.22 4.12 24.21
C LEU A 65 2.53 5.25 23.22
N TRP A 66 1.55 5.66 22.41
CA TRP A 66 1.71 6.68 21.37
C TRP A 66 1.41 8.10 21.85
N HIS A 67 1.15 8.30 23.15
CA HIS A 67 0.86 9.62 23.71
C HIS A 67 1.89 10.71 23.31
N PRO A 68 3.22 10.47 23.29
CA PRO A 68 4.18 11.49 22.85
C PRO A 68 4.04 11.90 21.37
N TRP A 69 3.39 11.07 20.56
CA TRP A 69 3.17 11.29 19.13
C TRP A 69 1.78 11.83 18.82
N LEU A 70 0.83 11.76 19.75
CA LEU A 70 -0.54 12.24 19.59
C LEU A 70 -0.71 13.60 20.28
N ASN A 71 -1.43 14.51 19.63
CA ASN A 71 -1.91 15.72 20.29
C ASN A 71 -3.16 15.39 21.13
N GLU A 72 -3.47 16.24 22.12
CA GLU A 72 -4.60 16.05 23.05
C GLU A 72 -5.93 15.78 22.35
N ALA A 73 -6.18 16.42 21.20
CA ALA A 73 -7.42 16.24 20.43
C ALA A 73 -7.50 14.88 19.70
N SER A 74 -6.36 14.24 19.42
CA SER A 74 -6.28 12.95 18.71
C SER A 74 -6.45 11.75 19.63
N ILE A 75 -6.05 11.88 20.90
CA ILE A 75 -6.15 10.80 21.90
C ILE A 75 -7.58 10.24 22.01
N PRO A 76 -8.65 11.05 22.19
CA PRO A 76 -10.01 10.50 22.31
C PRO A 76 -10.49 9.81 21.02
N LEU A 77 -10.11 10.32 19.84
CA LEU A 77 -10.43 9.68 18.55
C LEU A 77 -9.72 8.33 18.41
N PHE A 78 -8.43 8.29 18.78
CA PHE A 78 -7.66 7.06 18.76
C PHE A 78 -8.26 6.01 19.71
N ARG A 79 -8.63 6.40 20.93
CA ARG A 79 -9.27 5.48 21.88
C ARG A 79 -10.61 4.97 21.36
N ALA A 80 -11.39 5.81 20.68
CA ALA A 80 -12.70 5.46 20.17
C ALA A 80 -12.67 4.51 18.95
N GLY A 81 -11.65 4.59 18.08
CA GLY A 81 -11.63 3.80 16.84
C GLY A 81 -10.27 3.64 16.15
N ALA A 82 -9.16 3.98 16.83
CA ALA A 82 -7.78 3.92 16.32
C ALA A 82 -7.50 4.74 15.05
N PHE A 83 -8.25 5.82 14.83
CA PHE A 83 -8.04 6.80 13.77
C PHE A 83 -7.95 8.21 14.34
N TYR A 84 -7.26 9.11 13.66
CA TYR A 84 -7.04 10.49 14.11
C TYR A 84 -6.47 11.37 12.98
N SER A 85 -6.36 12.68 13.22
CA SER A 85 -5.67 13.57 12.29
C SER A 85 -4.85 14.62 13.03
N GLU A 86 -3.74 15.02 12.43
CA GLU A 86 -2.79 15.95 13.03
C GLU A 86 -2.27 16.94 12.00
N LYS A 87 -1.97 18.17 12.45
CA LYS A 87 -1.23 19.11 11.62
C LYS A 87 0.24 18.69 11.54
N LEU A 88 0.87 18.95 10.39
CA LEU A 88 2.31 18.81 10.25
C LEU A 88 3.03 19.91 11.06
N PRO A 89 4.20 19.63 11.67
CA PRO A 89 4.83 20.53 12.64
C PRO A 89 5.47 21.80 12.04
N SER A 90 5.39 22.01 10.72
CA SER A 90 6.01 23.16 10.06
C SER A 90 5.07 24.37 10.03
N PRO A 91 5.48 25.55 10.51
CA PRO A 91 4.64 26.76 10.52
C PRO A 91 4.39 27.33 9.12
N ARG A 92 5.15 26.88 8.11
CA ARG A 92 4.93 27.23 6.69
C ARG A 92 3.94 26.27 6.02
N THR A 93 3.85 25.06 6.53
CA THR A 93 3.09 23.98 5.94
C THR A 93 1.64 24.02 6.40
N ARG A 94 0.73 24.25 5.45
CA ARG A 94 -0.71 24.04 5.67
C ARG A 94 -1.05 22.56 5.45
N GLY A 95 -0.32 21.69 6.14
CA GLY A 95 -0.39 20.24 5.93
C GLY A 95 -1.06 19.52 7.07
N ARG A 96 -1.79 18.47 6.74
CA ARG A 96 -2.43 17.57 7.71
C ARG A 96 -2.13 16.12 7.35
N MET A 97 -1.80 15.34 8.37
CA MET A 97 -1.79 13.89 8.31
C MET A 97 -3.16 13.38 8.77
N VAL A 98 -3.82 12.57 7.97
CA VAL A 98 -5.03 11.82 8.33
C VAL A 98 -4.63 10.35 8.45
N VAL A 99 -4.79 9.79 9.65
CA VAL A 99 -4.42 8.40 9.94
C VAL A 99 -5.68 7.58 10.15
N LEU A 100 -5.89 6.59 9.29
CA LEU A 100 -7.08 5.75 9.24
C LEU A 100 -6.83 4.39 9.90
N ASN A 101 -7.85 3.87 10.55
CA ASN A 101 -7.98 2.46 10.90
C ASN A 101 -8.74 1.73 9.79
N THR A 102 -8.05 1.36 8.71
CA THR A 102 -8.66 0.63 7.59
C THR A 102 -8.85 -0.86 7.86
N ASN A 103 -8.39 -1.36 9.01
CA ASN A 103 -8.67 -2.72 9.48
C ASN A 103 -10.17 -2.93 9.76
N LEU A 104 -10.90 -1.84 10.05
CA LEU A 104 -12.37 -1.84 10.17
C LEU A 104 -13.06 -2.27 8.88
N TYR A 105 -12.41 -2.10 7.73
CA TYR A 105 -12.98 -2.39 6.41
C TYR A 105 -12.60 -3.76 5.88
N TYR A 106 -11.73 -4.49 6.59
CA TYR A 106 -11.14 -5.74 6.13
C TYR A 106 -12.17 -6.86 5.99
N ASP A 107 -12.05 -7.66 4.93
CA ASP A 107 -12.98 -8.76 4.63
C ASP A 107 -12.95 -9.87 5.68
N GLN A 108 -11.86 -9.97 6.44
CA GLN A 108 -11.70 -10.92 7.55
C GLN A 108 -12.04 -10.35 8.93
N ASN A 109 -12.56 -9.11 9.01
CA ASN A 109 -13.01 -8.53 10.27
C ASN A 109 -14.51 -8.80 10.46
N ASP A 110 -14.87 -9.66 11.41
CA ASP A 110 -16.26 -10.01 11.69
C ASP A 110 -16.95 -9.00 12.62
N GLU A 111 -16.18 -8.21 13.39
CA GLU A 111 -16.71 -7.19 14.31
C GLU A 111 -17.49 -6.10 13.57
N THR A 112 -17.11 -5.79 12.32
CA THR A 112 -17.71 -4.71 11.51
C THR A 112 -18.57 -5.22 10.36
N ALA A 113 -18.89 -6.52 10.34
CA ALA A 113 -19.42 -7.19 9.15
C ALA A 113 -20.76 -6.63 8.63
N GLY A 114 -21.57 -6.05 9.51
CA GLY A 114 -22.88 -5.47 9.20
C GLY A 114 -22.98 -3.96 9.46
N GLU A 115 -21.86 -3.30 9.72
CA GLU A 115 -21.85 -1.85 9.98
C GLU A 115 -21.67 -1.07 8.67
N GLU A 116 -22.45 0.00 8.47
CA GLU A 116 -22.32 0.86 7.29
C GLU A 116 -21.12 1.83 7.40
N ASP A 117 -20.86 2.31 8.62
CA ASP A 117 -19.74 3.20 8.92
C ASP A 117 -19.14 2.88 10.30
N PRO A 118 -18.28 1.84 10.40
CA PRO A 118 -17.73 1.41 11.67
C PRO A 118 -16.90 2.51 12.32
N GLY A 119 -17.23 2.82 13.58
CA GLY A 119 -16.62 3.93 14.34
C GLY A 119 -16.96 5.33 13.81
N GLY A 120 -17.88 5.46 12.85
CA GLY A 120 -18.17 6.74 12.19
C GLY A 120 -16.99 7.30 11.39
N GLN A 121 -16.03 6.45 11.01
CA GLN A 121 -14.77 6.87 10.41
C GLN A 121 -14.96 7.51 9.03
N PHE A 122 -15.88 7.03 8.19
CA PHE A 122 -16.14 7.65 6.89
C PHE A 122 -16.80 9.02 7.05
N GLN A 123 -17.78 9.16 7.93
CA GLN A 123 -18.36 10.46 8.25
C GLN A 123 -17.27 11.42 8.76
N TRP A 124 -16.48 10.99 9.73
CA TRP A 124 -15.37 11.78 10.28
C TRP A 124 -14.34 12.16 9.21
N LEU A 125 -14.00 11.25 8.29
CA LEU A 125 -13.07 11.50 7.19
C LEU A 125 -13.61 12.58 6.25
N GLU A 126 -14.88 12.49 5.83
CA GLU A 126 -15.51 13.51 4.99
C GLU A 126 -15.53 14.89 5.67
N GLU A 127 -15.86 14.95 6.96
CA GLU A 127 -15.87 16.18 7.74
C GLU A 127 -14.45 16.77 7.88
N THR A 128 -13.46 15.91 8.10
CA THR A 128 -12.04 16.30 8.21
C THR A 128 -11.52 16.86 6.90
N LEU A 129 -11.78 16.20 5.76
CA LEU A 129 -11.36 16.65 4.44
C LEU A 129 -12.11 17.92 3.99
N THR A 130 -13.39 18.04 4.35
CA THR A 130 -14.17 19.28 4.14
C THR A 130 -13.56 20.44 4.93
N SER A 131 -13.16 20.18 6.17
CA SER A 131 -12.52 21.19 7.03
C SER A 131 -11.15 21.60 6.51
N ALA A 132 -10.34 20.63 6.04
CA ALA A 132 -9.07 20.90 5.38
C ALA A 132 -9.26 21.82 4.16
N SER A 133 -10.26 21.54 3.31
CA SER A 133 -10.57 22.41 2.17
C SER A 133 -10.95 23.83 2.56
N ARG A 134 -11.74 24.01 3.63
CA ARG A 134 -12.11 25.35 4.14
C ARG A 134 -10.92 26.09 4.76
N ALA A 135 -9.96 25.35 5.30
CA ALA A 135 -8.75 25.88 5.92
C ALA A 135 -7.58 26.05 4.94
N ASP A 136 -7.79 25.73 3.65
CA ASP A 136 -6.73 25.73 2.63
C ASP A 136 -5.54 24.83 3.04
N GLU A 137 -5.86 23.67 3.62
CA GLU A 137 -4.90 22.63 4.02
C GLU A 137 -4.83 21.51 2.98
N MET A 138 -3.62 21.03 2.73
CA MET A 138 -3.34 19.81 1.97
C MET A 138 -3.17 18.61 2.92
N VAL A 139 -3.55 17.43 2.44
CA VAL A 139 -3.70 16.23 3.27
C VAL A 139 -2.90 15.07 2.70
N PHE A 140 -2.13 14.42 3.57
CA PHE A 140 -1.70 13.04 3.37
C PHE A 140 -2.64 12.09 4.11
N ILE A 141 -3.04 11.01 3.45
CA ILE A 141 -3.83 9.94 4.07
C ILE A 141 -2.92 8.74 4.30
N VAL A 142 -2.91 8.21 5.52
CA VAL A 142 -2.17 7.01 5.90
C VAL A 142 -3.15 5.96 6.40
N GLY A 143 -2.96 4.71 5.99
CA GLY A 143 -3.69 3.56 6.52
C GLY A 143 -2.89 2.29 6.36
N HIS A 144 -3.36 1.19 6.93
CA HIS A 144 -2.65 -0.09 6.81
C HIS A 144 -3.13 -0.89 5.59
N VAL A 145 -4.36 -1.41 5.66
CA VAL A 145 -4.98 -2.19 4.58
C VAL A 145 -5.44 -1.23 3.48
N PRO A 146 -4.98 -1.37 2.22
CA PRO A 146 -5.40 -0.51 1.13
C PRO A 146 -6.74 -0.97 0.50
N PRO A 147 -7.50 -0.04 -0.11
CA PRO A 147 -8.61 -0.39 -1.00
C PRO A 147 -8.10 -1.03 -2.31
N GLY A 148 -9.02 -1.59 -3.09
CA GLY A 148 -8.73 -2.24 -4.37
C GLY A 148 -8.21 -3.65 -4.19
N PHE A 149 -7.32 -4.06 -5.10
CA PHE A 149 -6.88 -5.45 -5.26
C PHE A 149 -5.40 -5.64 -4.99
N PHE A 150 -5.04 -6.83 -4.51
CA PHE A 150 -3.66 -7.27 -4.38
C PHE A 150 -3.08 -7.67 -5.73
N GLU A 151 -2.00 -7.02 -6.14
CA GLU A 151 -1.41 -7.20 -7.47
C GLU A 151 -0.73 -8.56 -7.68
N LYS A 152 -0.38 -9.29 -6.61
CA LYS A 152 0.19 -10.65 -6.69
C LYS A 152 -0.87 -11.75 -6.75
N LYS A 153 -2.16 -11.41 -6.67
CA LYS A 153 -3.25 -12.39 -6.72
C LYS A 153 -4.50 -11.81 -7.38
N ARG A 154 -4.77 -12.28 -8.61
CA ARG A 154 -5.99 -11.96 -9.35
C ARG A 154 -7.25 -12.09 -8.50
N GLY A 155 -8.06 -11.04 -8.50
CA GLY A 155 -9.38 -11.03 -7.84
C GLY A 155 -9.34 -11.09 -6.31
N LYS A 156 -8.22 -10.74 -5.66
CA LYS A 156 -8.15 -10.64 -4.19
C LYS A 156 -8.21 -9.18 -3.72
N PRO A 157 -9.40 -8.67 -3.33
CA PRO A 157 -9.49 -7.45 -2.57
C PRO A 157 -9.34 -7.70 -1.07
N TRP A 158 -9.16 -6.61 -0.31
CA TRP A 158 -9.13 -6.64 1.15
C TRP A 158 -10.33 -5.96 1.76
N PHE A 159 -10.79 -4.84 1.21
CA PHE A 159 -11.99 -4.19 1.69
C PHE A 159 -13.22 -4.99 1.29
N ARG A 160 -14.24 -4.98 2.14
CA ARG A 160 -15.60 -5.32 1.70
C ARG A 160 -16.05 -4.32 0.64
N SER A 161 -16.82 -4.78 -0.35
CA SER A 161 -17.17 -3.97 -1.53
C SER A 161 -17.81 -2.62 -1.19
N GLY A 162 -18.75 -2.58 -0.24
CA GLY A 162 -19.41 -1.34 0.18
C GLY A 162 -18.43 -0.32 0.77
N PHE A 163 -17.45 -0.77 1.57
CA PHE A 163 -16.41 0.11 2.12
C PHE A 163 -15.44 0.59 1.05
N ASN A 164 -15.08 -0.28 0.08
CA ASN A 164 -14.24 0.11 -1.04
C ASN A 164 -14.89 1.20 -1.89
N GLU A 165 -16.18 1.03 -2.22
CA GLU A 165 -16.96 2.02 -2.95
C GLU A 165 -17.08 3.33 -2.17
N ARG A 166 -17.33 3.26 -0.85
CA ARG A 166 -17.45 4.44 0.00
C ARG A 166 -16.14 5.22 0.07
N TYR A 167 -15.00 4.54 0.23
CA TYR A 167 -13.68 5.15 0.21
C TYR A 167 -13.41 5.85 -1.14
N LEU A 168 -13.70 5.19 -2.26
CA LEU A 168 -13.56 5.77 -3.60
C LEU A 168 -14.37 7.07 -3.76
N LYS A 169 -15.64 7.07 -3.34
CA LYS A 169 -16.50 8.25 -3.40
C LYS A 169 -15.95 9.43 -2.60
N ILE A 170 -15.38 9.17 -1.43
CA ILE A 170 -14.76 10.20 -0.59
C ILE A 170 -13.51 10.75 -1.27
N VAL A 171 -12.61 9.89 -1.77
CA VAL A 171 -11.42 10.32 -2.50
C VAL A 171 -11.82 11.14 -3.73
N GLN A 172 -12.79 10.67 -4.52
CA GLN A 172 -13.29 11.40 -5.69
C GLN A 172 -13.85 12.78 -5.35
N LYS A 173 -14.60 12.90 -4.25
CA LYS A 173 -15.18 14.18 -3.80
C LYS A 173 -14.12 15.15 -3.28
N HIS A 174 -13.09 14.64 -2.58
CA HIS A 174 -12.12 15.45 -1.84
C HIS A 174 -10.72 15.47 -2.46
N HIS A 175 -10.54 14.92 -3.67
CA HIS A 175 -9.22 14.72 -4.29
C HIS A 175 -8.35 15.99 -4.37
N ARG A 176 -8.96 17.18 -4.42
CA ARG A 176 -8.25 18.46 -4.51
C ARG A 176 -7.45 18.82 -3.26
N VAL A 177 -7.81 18.28 -2.10
CA VAL A 177 -7.07 18.49 -0.85
C VAL A 177 -6.20 17.30 -0.47
N ILE A 178 -6.33 16.17 -1.15
CA ILE A 178 -5.54 14.96 -0.88
C ILE A 178 -4.31 15.00 -1.79
N SER A 179 -3.13 15.24 -1.24
CA SER A 179 -1.90 15.29 -2.06
C SER A 179 -1.41 13.89 -2.45
N ALA A 180 -1.44 12.95 -1.51
CA ALA A 180 -1.08 11.55 -1.74
C ALA A 180 -1.62 10.66 -0.61
N GLN A 181 -1.61 9.35 -0.84
CA GLN A 181 -2.02 8.35 0.14
C GLN A 181 -0.88 7.34 0.34
N PHE A 182 -0.65 6.88 1.56
CA PHE A 182 0.44 5.95 1.91
C PHE A 182 -0.08 4.78 2.71
N PHE A 183 0.11 3.57 2.16
CA PHE A 183 -0.43 2.34 2.72
C PHE A 183 0.62 1.23 2.74
N GLY A 184 0.32 0.15 3.46
CA GLY A 184 1.19 -1.02 3.59
C GLY A 184 0.44 -2.31 3.26
N HIS A 185 0.43 -3.25 4.21
CA HIS A 185 -0.24 -4.56 4.19
C HIS A 185 0.27 -5.57 3.14
N HIS A 186 0.55 -5.15 1.92
CA HIS A 186 0.94 -6.06 0.83
C HIS A 186 2.35 -6.64 0.99
N HIS A 187 3.22 -5.93 1.73
CA HIS A 187 4.66 -6.15 1.84
C HIS A 187 5.45 -5.99 0.54
N THR A 188 4.76 -5.82 -0.59
CA THR A 188 5.30 -5.54 -1.92
C THR A 188 5.23 -4.06 -2.25
N ASP A 189 6.13 -3.62 -3.11
CA ASP A 189 6.19 -2.24 -3.59
C ASP A 189 5.22 -2.02 -4.77
N SER A 190 4.27 -1.11 -4.60
CA SER A 190 3.28 -0.82 -5.65
C SER A 190 2.67 0.57 -5.50
N PHE A 191 1.78 0.92 -6.42
CA PHE A 191 0.97 2.13 -6.33
C PHE A 191 -0.43 1.89 -6.90
N ARG A 192 -1.38 2.77 -6.60
CA ARG A 192 -2.76 2.73 -7.12
C ARG A 192 -3.14 4.09 -7.67
N MET A 193 -3.75 4.10 -8.86
CA MET A 193 -4.32 5.28 -9.48
C MET A 193 -5.78 5.42 -9.09
N PHE A 194 -6.22 6.66 -8.89
CA PHE A 194 -7.62 7.02 -8.68
C PHE A 194 -8.09 7.94 -9.79
N TYR A 195 -9.30 7.71 -10.28
CA TYR A 195 -9.87 8.45 -11.40
C TYR A 195 -11.22 9.09 -11.04
N SER A 196 -11.48 10.27 -11.60
CA SER A 196 -12.79 10.92 -11.54
C SER A 196 -13.83 10.13 -12.35
N ASP A 197 -15.11 10.50 -12.21
CA ASP A 197 -16.19 9.93 -13.04
C ASP A 197 -15.98 10.20 -14.54
N ALA A 198 -15.27 11.28 -14.88
CA ALA A 198 -14.88 11.61 -16.26
C ALA A 198 -13.63 10.85 -16.75
N GLY A 199 -13.04 9.98 -15.92
CA GLY A 199 -11.86 9.18 -16.26
C GLY A 199 -10.52 9.92 -16.17
N SER A 200 -10.49 11.13 -15.61
CA SER A 200 -9.22 11.86 -15.40
C SER A 200 -8.51 11.37 -14.14
N PRO A 201 -7.18 11.21 -14.13
CA PRO A 201 -6.46 10.81 -12.92
C PRO A 201 -6.51 11.94 -11.89
N ILE A 202 -6.87 11.62 -10.65
CA ILE A 202 -7.14 12.60 -9.59
C ILE A 202 -6.33 12.38 -8.31
N ASN A 203 -5.82 11.18 -8.08
CA ASN A 203 -5.02 10.88 -6.90
C ASN A 203 -4.13 9.65 -7.12
N VAL A 204 -3.10 9.51 -6.27
CA VAL A 204 -2.22 8.35 -6.25
C VAL A 204 -2.02 7.87 -4.81
N MET A 205 -2.05 6.55 -4.65
CA MET A 205 -1.67 5.88 -3.41
C MET A 205 -0.38 5.12 -3.64
N PHE A 206 0.56 5.23 -2.71
CA PHE A 206 1.80 4.49 -2.69
C PHE A 206 1.72 3.37 -1.65
N LEU A 207 2.05 2.15 -2.07
CA LEU A 207 2.12 0.97 -1.21
C LEU A 207 3.59 0.69 -0.92
N ALA A 208 4.00 0.88 0.32
CA ALA A 208 5.38 0.63 0.74
C ALA A 208 5.61 -0.88 0.98
N PRO A 209 6.80 -1.40 0.64
CA PRO A 209 7.16 -2.77 0.97
C PRO A 209 7.34 -2.96 2.48
N GLY A 210 7.32 -4.23 2.91
CA GLY A 210 7.53 -4.60 4.31
C GLY A 210 9.01 -4.78 4.66
N VAL A 211 9.36 -4.52 5.92
CA VAL A 211 10.67 -4.95 6.46
C VAL A 211 10.73 -6.47 6.61
N THR A 212 9.60 -7.11 6.93
CA THR A 212 9.56 -8.57 7.03
C THR A 212 9.74 -9.21 5.64
N PRO A 213 10.64 -10.19 5.49
CA PRO A 213 10.82 -10.95 4.25
C PRO A 213 9.87 -12.16 4.18
N TRP A 214 8.84 -12.20 5.04
CA TRP A 214 7.98 -13.36 5.19
C TRP A 214 7.34 -13.76 3.86
N LYS A 215 7.57 -15.02 3.48
CA LYS A 215 6.95 -15.61 2.28
C LYS A 215 5.47 -15.87 2.54
N THR A 216 4.62 -15.20 1.77
CA THR A 216 3.18 -15.30 2.00
C THR A 216 2.62 -16.71 1.85
N THR A 217 1.74 -17.09 2.77
CA THR A 217 0.98 -18.34 2.71
C THR A 217 -0.36 -18.17 2.00
N LEU A 218 -0.63 -17.02 1.39
CA LEU A 218 -1.86 -16.76 0.64
C LEU A 218 -1.98 -17.76 -0.53
N PRO A 219 -3.01 -18.63 -0.57
CA PRO A 219 -3.13 -19.63 -1.62
C PRO A 219 -3.17 -19.01 -3.01
N GLY A 220 -2.39 -19.55 -3.95
CA GLY A 220 -2.28 -19.04 -5.32
C GLY A 220 -1.17 -18.03 -5.55
N VAL A 221 -0.50 -17.54 -4.49
CA VAL A 221 0.71 -16.73 -4.63
C VAL A 221 1.94 -17.63 -4.54
N ASN A 222 2.63 -17.81 -5.66
CA ASN A 222 3.87 -18.58 -5.69
C ASN A 222 5.06 -17.66 -5.39
N ASN A 223 6.01 -18.14 -4.58
CA ASN A 223 7.23 -17.42 -4.23
C ASN A 223 7.02 -15.96 -3.74
N GLY A 224 5.92 -15.67 -3.05
CA GLY A 224 5.57 -14.31 -2.61
C GLY A 224 6.30 -13.85 -1.35
N ALA A 225 7.63 -13.90 -1.36
CA ALA A 225 8.47 -13.19 -0.39
C ALA A 225 8.95 -11.86 -1.00
N ASN A 226 9.59 -11.05 -0.18
CA ASN A 226 10.27 -9.82 -0.56
C ASN A 226 11.59 -9.72 0.21
N ASN A 227 12.55 -8.93 -0.25
CA ASN A 227 13.60 -8.47 0.65
C ASN A 227 13.03 -7.43 1.63
N PRO A 228 13.64 -7.25 2.81
CA PRO A 228 13.34 -6.13 3.70
C PRO A 228 13.48 -4.80 2.96
N GLY A 229 12.44 -3.97 2.98
CA GLY A 229 12.42 -2.64 2.37
C GLY A 229 12.03 -1.55 3.35
N ILE A 230 12.63 -0.37 3.20
CA ILE A 230 12.21 0.89 3.83
C ILE A 230 12.15 1.99 2.76
N ARG A 231 11.38 3.05 3.01
CA ARG A 231 11.17 4.09 2.01
C ARG A 231 11.24 5.48 2.62
N VAL A 232 11.93 6.38 1.91
CA VAL A 232 12.01 7.81 2.20
C VAL A 232 11.27 8.57 1.10
N ILE A 233 10.48 9.57 1.48
CA ILE A 233 9.68 10.37 0.55
C ILE A 233 10.11 11.82 0.68
N ASP A 234 10.53 12.39 -0.45
CA ASP A 234 10.81 13.81 -0.58
C ASP A 234 9.51 14.51 -1.02
N TYR A 235 9.13 15.58 -0.34
CA TYR A 235 7.90 16.32 -0.64
C TYR A 235 8.10 17.83 -0.51
N ASP A 236 7.30 18.58 -1.28
CA ASP A 236 7.24 20.03 -1.18
C ASP A 236 6.48 20.43 0.10
N PRO A 237 7.10 21.17 1.05
CA PRO A 237 6.49 21.45 2.34
C PRO A 237 5.31 22.43 2.28
N ASP A 238 5.11 23.15 1.17
CA ASP A 238 4.02 24.13 1.03
C ASP A 238 2.77 23.48 0.39
N THR A 239 2.97 22.54 -0.54
CA THR A 239 1.89 21.90 -1.33
C THR A 239 1.65 20.43 -0.97
N LEU A 240 2.56 19.82 -0.21
CA LEU A 240 2.63 18.38 0.04
C LEU A 240 2.74 17.52 -1.23
N GLN A 241 3.14 18.10 -2.36
CA GLN A 241 3.40 17.31 -3.55
C GLN A 241 4.58 16.37 -3.30
N VAL A 242 4.42 15.09 -3.63
CA VAL A 242 5.52 14.12 -3.63
C VAL A 242 6.48 14.48 -4.77
N LEU A 243 7.70 14.84 -4.40
CA LEU A 243 8.79 15.19 -5.32
C LEU A 243 9.55 13.95 -5.76
N ASP A 244 9.83 13.04 -4.83
CA ASP A 244 10.51 11.79 -5.13
C ASP A 244 10.30 10.75 -4.04
N MET A 245 10.65 9.51 -4.34
CA MET A 245 10.62 8.40 -3.39
C MET A 245 11.86 7.54 -3.60
N VAL A 246 12.59 7.31 -2.51
CA VAL A 246 13.76 6.43 -2.50
C VAL A 246 13.42 5.21 -1.68
N THR A 247 13.51 4.04 -2.30
CA THR A 247 13.37 2.75 -1.61
C THR A 247 14.75 2.23 -1.31
N TYR A 248 15.01 1.89 -0.04
CA TYR A 248 16.21 1.20 0.39
C TYR A 248 15.84 -0.23 0.72
N TYR A 249 16.75 -1.15 0.46
CA TYR A 249 16.53 -2.54 0.76
C TYR A 249 17.76 -3.21 1.36
N LEU A 250 17.51 -4.35 1.99
CA LEU A 250 18.55 -5.24 2.46
C LEU A 250 18.51 -6.51 1.62
N ASN A 251 19.55 -6.79 0.84
CA ASN A 251 19.69 -8.10 0.21
C ASN A 251 19.90 -9.17 1.30
N LEU A 252 18.80 -9.82 1.71
CA LEU A 252 18.80 -10.69 2.87
C LEU A 252 19.68 -11.93 2.67
N THR A 253 19.79 -12.41 1.44
CA THR A 253 20.67 -13.53 1.11
C THR A 253 22.12 -13.13 1.32
N HIS A 254 22.53 -11.99 0.76
CA HIS A 254 23.89 -11.48 0.89
C HIS A 254 24.24 -11.18 2.35
N ALA A 255 23.36 -10.46 3.06
CA ALA A 255 23.56 -10.12 4.47
C ALA A 255 23.81 -11.35 5.36
N ASN A 256 23.06 -12.43 5.15
CA ASN A 256 23.25 -13.68 5.91
C ASN A 256 24.55 -14.42 5.54
N MET A 257 24.99 -14.33 4.27
CA MET A 257 26.27 -14.92 3.85
C MET A 257 27.45 -14.19 4.50
N VAL A 258 27.47 -12.85 4.47
CA VAL A 258 28.58 -12.05 5.02
C VAL A 258 28.62 -12.10 6.55
N ALA A 259 27.46 -12.08 7.22
CA ALA A 259 27.38 -12.27 8.66
C ALA A 259 27.96 -13.64 9.10
N SER A 260 27.72 -14.69 8.31
CA SER A 260 28.28 -16.02 8.58
C SER A 260 29.79 -16.12 8.37
N ALA A 261 30.36 -15.20 7.57
CA ALA A 261 31.79 -15.11 7.29
C ALA A 261 32.56 -14.25 8.31
N TRP A 262 31.87 -13.62 9.28
CA TRP A 262 32.44 -12.65 10.24
C TRP A 262 33.10 -11.43 9.59
N GLU A 263 32.72 -11.12 8.34
CA GLU A 263 33.32 -10.02 7.56
C GLU A 263 32.68 -8.66 7.88
N GLU A 264 31.39 -8.63 8.28
CA GLU A 264 30.67 -7.43 8.68
C GLU A 264 29.78 -7.70 9.91
N GLU A 265 29.82 -6.81 10.91
CA GLU A 265 28.98 -6.92 12.13
C GLU A 265 27.54 -6.40 11.93
N VAL A 266 27.29 -5.59 10.89
CA VAL A 266 25.99 -4.92 10.67
C VAL A 266 25.55 -5.08 9.22
N PRO A 267 24.30 -5.52 8.95
CA PRO A 267 23.79 -5.63 7.59
C PRO A 267 23.72 -4.26 6.89
N ALA A 268 24.42 -4.13 5.76
CA ALA A 268 24.40 -2.91 4.95
C ALA A 268 23.09 -2.79 4.14
N TRP A 269 22.28 -1.78 4.46
CA TRP A 269 21.16 -1.37 3.62
C TRP A 269 21.68 -0.56 2.42
N GLU A 270 21.11 -0.78 1.24
CA GLU A 270 21.49 -0.11 0.00
C GLU A 270 20.28 0.53 -0.68
N GLU A 271 20.53 1.56 -1.49
CA GLU A 271 19.48 2.16 -2.31
C GLU A 271 19.04 1.18 -3.39
N GLU A 272 17.75 0.83 -3.43
CA GLU A 272 17.18 -0.01 -4.47
C GLU A 272 16.91 0.80 -5.74
N TYR A 273 16.17 1.89 -5.57
CA TYR A 273 15.86 2.84 -6.62
C TYR A 273 15.30 4.16 -6.09
N ARG A 274 15.47 5.19 -6.92
CA ARG A 274 14.78 6.46 -6.87
C ARG A 274 13.67 6.50 -7.93
N LEU A 275 12.45 6.89 -7.57
CA LEU A 275 11.28 6.83 -8.45
C LEU A 275 11.47 7.64 -9.74
N THR A 276 11.96 8.87 -9.61
CA THR A 276 12.16 9.78 -10.75
C THR A 276 13.17 9.23 -11.76
N GLU A 277 14.28 8.68 -11.27
CA GLU A 277 15.33 8.06 -12.09
C GLU A 277 14.89 6.74 -12.71
N ALA A 278 14.28 5.85 -11.92
CA ALA A 278 13.86 4.54 -12.38
C ALA A 278 12.86 4.62 -13.53
N PHE A 279 11.87 5.49 -13.41
CA PHE A 279 10.78 5.59 -14.39
C PHE A 279 10.90 6.79 -15.33
N GLN A 280 11.95 7.61 -15.20
CA GLN A 280 12.21 8.79 -16.02
C GLN A 280 10.99 9.73 -16.03
N VAL A 281 10.58 10.15 -14.83
CA VAL A 281 9.49 11.09 -14.56
C VAL A 281 9.99 12.22 -13.64
N PRO A 282 9.43 13.43 -13.74
CA PRO A 282 9.97 14.59 -13.01
C PRO A 282 9.69 14.55 -11.51
N ASP A 283 8.66 13.85 -11.06
CA ASP A 283 8.23 13.80 -9.67
C ASP A 283 7.29 12.60 -9.38
N GLY A 284 6.77 12.50 -8.14
CA GLY A 284 5.73 11.55 -7.75
C GLY A 284 4.30 12.07 -7.90
N SER A 285 4.07 13.08 -8.75
CA SER A 285 2.72 13.63 -8.96
C SER A 285 1.77 12.63 -9.63
N VAL A 286 0.46 12.88 -9.53
CA VAL A 286 -0.58 12.08 -10.20
C VAL A 286 -0.33 11.94 -11.71
N SER A 287 0.12 13.01 -12.38
CA SER A 287 0.44 12.97 -13.82
C SER A 287 1.68 12.14 -14.13
N SER A 288 2.70 12.22 -13.28
CA SER A 288 3.91 11.41 -13.43
C SER A 288 3.60 9.93 -13.22
N MET A 289 2.82 9.59 -12.19
CA MET A 289 2.43 8.20 -11.92
C MET A 289 1.47 7.62 -12.96
N GLN A 290 0.59 8.44 -13.55
CA GLN A 290 -0.16 8.05 -14.74
C GLN A 290 0.78 7.74 -15.91
N THR A 291 1.81 8.55 -16.13
CA THR A 291 2.83 8.30 -17.16
C THR A 291 3.60 7.00 -16.91
N VAL A 292 3.94 6.69 -15.64
CA VAL A 292 4.56 5.42 -15.25
C VAL A 292 3.65 4.24 -15.62
N LEU A 293 2.37 4.27 -15.22
CA LEU A 293 1.39 3.23 -15.56
C LEU A 293 1.25 3.03 -17.08
N GLU A 294 1.22 4.12 -17.85
CA GLU A 294 1.16 4.06 -19.31
C GLU A 294 2.42 3.47 -19.94
N LYS A 295 3.61 3.81 -19.41
CA LYS A 295 4.89 3.22 -19.83
C LYS A 295 4.91 1.72 -19.52
N MET A 296 4.56 1.31 -18.31
CA MET A 296 4.46 -0.11 -17.92
C MET A 296 3.46 -0.87 -18.81
N SER A 297 2.36 -0.21 -19.19
CA SER A 297 1.35 -0.79 -20.09
C SER A 297 1.85 -0.98 -21.53
N LYS A 298 2.95 -0.34 -21.96
CA LYS A 298 3.41 -0.37 -23.37
C LYS A 298 4.82 -0.93 -23.56
N ASP A 299 5.73 -0.74 -22.60
CA ASP A 299 7.11 -1.21 -22.64
C ASP A 299 7.31 -2.37 -21.64
N PRO A 300 7.51 -3.61 -22.14
CA PRO A 300 7.78 -4.77 -21.28
C PRO A 300 8.99 -4.60 -20.37
N ARG A 301 9.99 -3.79 -20.74
CA ARG A 301 11.17 -3.53 -19.90
C ARG A 301 10.83 -2.66 -18.70
N CYS A 302 9.97 -1.66 -18.89
CA CYS A 302 9.47 -0.82 -17.80
C CYS A 302 8.60 -1.66 -16.83
N LEU A 303 7.75 -2.53 -17.38
CA LEU A 303 6.99 -3.48 -16.56
C LEU A 303 7.90 -4.44 -15.79
N GLN A 304 8.92 -5.00 -16.43
CA GLN A 304 9.87 -5.90 -15.78
C GLN A 304 10.64 -5.21 -14.66
N GLN A 305 11.12 -3.98 -14.90
CA GLN A 305 11.79 -3.18 -13.89
C GLN A 305 10.89 -2.94 -12.67
N TYR A 306 9.62 -2.54 -12.90
CA TYR A 306 8.63 -2.44 -11.83
C TYR A 306 8.41 -3.77 -11.11
N TYR A 307 8.33 -4.89 -11.84
CA TYR A 307 8.08 -6.22 -11.25
C TYR A 307 9.23 -6.67 -10.34
N GLU A 308 10.47 -6.39 -10.72
CA GLU A 308 11.64 -6.63 -9.87
C GLU A 308 11.57 -5.81 -8.59
N PHE A 309 11.23 -4.51 -8.67
CA PHE A 309 11.02 -3.66 -7.49
C PHE A 309 9.83 -4.08 -6.63
N ASN A 310 8.77 -4.63 -7.23
CA ASN A 310 7.58 -5.04 -6.49
C ASN A 310 7.88 -6.06 -5.38
N SER A 311 8.84 -6.95 -5.62
CA SER A 311 9.33 -7.92 -4.62
C SER A 311 10.57 -7.45 -3.87
N VAL A 312 10.96 -6.18 -4.02
CA VAL A 312 12.17 -5.60 -3.48
C VAL A 312 13.43 -6.34 -3.97
N ARG A 313 13.55 -6.52 -5.30
CA ARG A 313 14.60 -7.30 -5.98
C ARG A 313 14.70 -8.78 -5.56
N TYR A 314 13.66 -9.38 -4.98
CA TYR A 314 13.68 -10.80 -4.60
C TYR A 314 13.33 -11.74 -5.75
N ASP A 315 12.20 -11.48 -6.43
CA ASP A 315 11.73 -12.24 -7.57
C ASP A 315 12.11 -11.52 -8.87
N LEU A 316 13.13 -12.05 -9.53
CA LEU A 316 13.67 -11.54 -10.79
C LEU A 316 13.16 -12.31 -12.01
N THR A 317 12.15 -13.17 -11.83
CA THR A 317 11.59 -13.92 -12.96
C THR A 317 10.88 -12.98 -13.93
N PRO A 318 10.81 -13.34 -15.24
CA PRO A 318 10.08 -12.53 -16.20
C PRO A 318 8.58 -12.44 -15.85
N CYS A 319 8.03 -11.22 -15.82
CA CYS A 319 6.59 -10.99 -15.69
C CYS A 319 5.90 -11.30 -17.03
N ASP A 320 5.24 -12.45 -17.09
CA ASP A 320 4.49 -12.89 -18.26
C ASP A 320 3.18 -12.09 -18.45
N GLU A 321 2.38 -12.46 -19.48
CA GLU A 321 1.13 -11.77 -19.77
C GLU A 321 0.11 -11.88 -18.64
N ALA A 322 0.07 -13.00 -17.91
CA ALA A 322 -0.85 -13.15 -16.79
C ALA A 322 -0.45 -12.24 -15.62
N CYS A 323 0.84 -12.21 -15.29
CA CYS A 323 1.44 -11.27 -14.34
C CYS A 323 1.14 -9.82 -14.74
N ARG A 324 1.37 -9.47 -16.01
CA ARG A 324 1.09 -8.14 -16.54
C ARG A 324 -0.35 -7.71 -16.30
N VAL A 325 -1.33 -8.57 -16.61
CA VAL A 325 -2.75 -8.26 -16.38
C VAL A 325 -3.03 -8.03 -14.89
N ASP A 326 -2.49 -8.87 -14.02
CA ASP A 326 -2.71 -8.77 -12.57
C ASP A 326 -2.19 -7.45 -12.01
N HIS A 327 -0.96 -7.08 -12.39
CA HIS A 327 -0.32 -5.85 -11.94
C HIS A 327 -0.97 -4.60 -12.55
N ILE A 328 -1.15 -4.54 -13.87
CA ILE A 328 -1.70 -3.35 -14.54
C ILE A 328 -3.14 -3.09 -14.10
N CYS A 329 -3.99 -4.12 -14.00
CA CYS A 329 -5.37 -3.93 -13.58
C CYS A 329 -5.48 -3.55 -12.10
N ALA A 330 -4.66 -4.13 -11.21
CA ALA A 330 -4.66 -3.75 -9.81
C ALA A 330 -4.18 -2.31 -9.60
N ILE A 331 -3.15 -1.86 -10.33
CA ILE A 331 -2.65 -0.47 -10.26
C ILE A 331 -3.70 0.52 -10.77
N ARG A 332 -4.36 0.19 -11.88
CA ARG A 332 -5.30 1.11 -12.54
C ARG A 332 -6.67 1.16 -11.85
N GLU A 333 -7.22 0.01 -11.47
CA GLU A 333 -8.63 -0.09 -11.10
C GLU A 333 -8.78 -0.51 -9.64
N VAL A 334 -8.99 0.49 -8.78
CA VAL A 334 -9.36 0.27 -7.36
C VAL A 334 -10.85 -0.10 -7.23
N ASP A 335 -11.68 0.31 -8.19
CA ASP A 335 -13.09 -0.07 -8.27
C ASP A 335 -13.23 -1.55 -8.69
N PHE A 336 -14.10 -2.30 -8.01
CA PHE A 336 -14.23 -3.74 -8.23
C PHE A 336 -14.79 -4.08 -9.60
N THR A 337 -15.79 -3.33 -10.08
CA THR A 337 -16.38 -3.59 -11.39
C THR A 337 -15.40 -3.24 -12.50
N LYS A 338 -14.72 -2.09 -12.40
CA LYS A 338 -13.72 -1.70 -13.40
C LYS A 338 -12.51 -2.63 -13.42
N TYR A 339 -12.08 -3.14 -12.27
CA TYR A 339 -11.01 -4.16 -12.19
C TYR A 339 -11.40 -5.42 -12.96
N ASP A 340 -12.60 -5.95 -12.72
CA ASP A 340 -13.09 -7.15 -13.41
C ASP A 340 -13.18 -6.92 -14.93
N GLU A 341 -13.62 -5.74 -15.36
CA GLU A 341 -13.63 -5.35 -16.77
C GLU A 341 -12.21 -5.27 -17.36
N CYS A 342 -11.26 -4.69 -16.65
CA CYS A 342 -9.85 -4.64 -17.06
C CYS A 342 -9.27 -6.05 -17.25
N VAL A 343 -9.51 -6.96 -16.30
CA VAL A 343 -9.01 -8.33 -16.37
C VAL A 343 -9.63 -9.09 -17.54
N LYS A 344 -10.95 -8.96 -17.76
CA LYS A 344 -11.67 -9.61 -18.87
C LYS A 344 -11.20 -9.11 -20.23
N THR A 345 -11.09 -7.79 -20.40
CA THR A 345 -10.69 -7.18 -21.68
C THR A 345 -9.24 -7.51 -22.04
N SER A 346 -8.33 -7.42 -21.07
CA SER A 346 -6.91 -7.73 -21.28
C SER A 346 -6.69 -9.21 -21.60
N SER A 347 -7.38 -10.12 -20.89
CA SER A 347 -7.30 -11.56 -21.16
C SER A 347 -7.85 -11.93 -22.54
N SER A 348 -8.89 -11.23 -23.01
CA SER A 348 -9.50 -11.49 -24.32
C SER A 348 -8.62 -11.04 -25.48
N ALA A 349 -7.91 -9.91 -25.33
CA ALA A 349 -6.97 -9.41 -26.32
C ALA A 349 -5.83 -10.42 -26.57
N SER A 350 -5.29 -11.01 -25.49
CA SER A 350 -4.22 -12.01 -25.58
C SER A 350 -4.67 -13.31 -26.26
N ALA A 351 -5.92 -13.73 -26.05
CA ALA A 351 -6.50 -14.88 -26.73
C ALA A 351 -6.64 -14.65 -28.26
N ILE A 352 -7.05 -13.46 -28.68
CA ILE A 352 -7.18 -13.12 -30.11
C ILE A 352 -5.81 -13.19 -30.79
N VAL A 353 -4.77 -12.58 -30.21
CA VAL A 353 -3.40 -12.62 -30.78
C VAL A 353 -2.89 -14.07 -30.90
N GLY A 354 -3.13 -14.91 -29.89
CA GLY A 354 -2.76 -16.33 -29.94
C GLY A 354 -3.43 -17.08 -31.09
N VAL A 355 -4.71 -16.83 -31.34
CA VAL A 355 -5.46 -17.44 -32.46
C VAL A 355 -4.90 -17.00 -33.81
N TRP A 356 -4.61 -15.70 -34.00
CA TRP A 356 -4.02 -15.19 -35.24
C TRP A 356 -2.62 -15.77 -35.52
N LEU A 357 -1.78 -15.94 -34.49
CA LEU A 357 -0.46 -16.57 -34.63
C LEU A 357 -0.57 -18.05 -35.01
N ILE A 358 -1.52 -18.79 -34.43
CA ILE A 358 -1.78 -20.19 -34.82
C ILE A 358 -2.25 -20.27 -36.27
N PHE A 359 -3.18 -19.39 -36.70
CA PHE A 359 -3.60 -19.33 -38.09
C PHE A 359 -2.44 -18.97 -39.03
N LEU A 360 -1.58 -18.01 -38.67
CA LEU A 360 -0.40 -17.66 -39.46
C LEU A 360 0.58 -18.84 -39.59
N CYS A 361 0.84 -19.56 -38.51
CA CYS A 361 1.69 -20.75 -38.50
C CYS A 361 1.09 -21.90 -39.33
N LEU A 362 -0.24 -22.10 -39.27
CA LEU A 362 -0.93 -23.09 -40.11
C LEU A 362 -0.90 -22.71 -41.59
N PHE A 363 -1.06 -21.42 -41.93
CA PHE A 363 -0.93 -20.94 -43.31
C PHE A 363 0.50 -21.09 -43.84
N LEU A 364 1.52 -20.83 -43.03
CA LEU A 364 2.92 -21.03 -43.42
C LEU A 364 3.28 -22.52 -43.55
N GLY A 365 2.72 -23.39 -42.70
CA GLY A 365 2.88 -24.84 -42.80
C GLY A 365 2.21 -25.47 -44.03
N LEU A 366 1.11 -24.88 -44.51
CA LEU A 366 0.43 -25.28 -45.75
C LEU A 366 1.10 -24.76 -47.03
N LEU A 367 2.01 -23.79 -46.89
CA LEU A 367 2.80 -23.22 -48.00
C LEU A 367 4.19 -23.85 -48.15
N SER A 368 4.55 -24.85 -47.32
CA SER A 368 5.75 -25.65 -47.55
C SER A 368 5.56 -26.53 -48.80
N PRO A 369 6.33 -26.34 -49.88
CA PRO A 369 6.28 -27.25 -51.01
C PRO A 369 6.81 -28.63 -50.59
N GLN A 370 6.05 -29.68 -50.89
CA GLN A 370 6.54 -31.05 -50.81
C GLN A 370 7.78 -31.20 -51.70
N GLN A 371 8.92 -31.55 -51.09
CA GLN A 371 10.05 -32.17 -51.77
C GLN A 371 10.41 -33.46 -51.03
#